data_AF-A0A4U9WJC6-F1
#
_entry.id   AF-A0A4U9WJC6-F1
#
_cell.length_a   1.000
_cell.length_b   1.000
_cell.length_c   1.000
_cell.angle_alpha   90.00
_cell.angle_beta   90.00
_cell.angle_gamma   90.00
#
_symmetry.space_group_name_H-M   'P 1'
#
loop_
_entity.id
_entity.type
_entity.pdbx_description
1 polymer ?
#
loop_
_entity_poly.entity_id
_entity_poly.type
_entity_poly.pdbx_seq_one_letter_code
_entity_poly.pdbx_strand_id
1 'polypeptide(L)'
;MGLSPTVKATRDAQEELLLEQALFRLRPLLAEGVTCVEIKSGYGLTLASELKMLRVARRLAEILPVEVKTTCLAAHALPPEYAGRSDDYIDLVCNTIIPEAAAAGLADAVDAFCEHLAFLP
;
A
#
# COMPACT_ATOMS: atom_id res chain seq x y z
N MET A 1 -14.50 0.42 14.63
CA MET A 1 -13.83 -0.11 13.44
C MET A 1 -13.39 1.07 12.59
N GLY A 2 -12.12 1.15 12.23
CA GLY A 2 -11.59 2.27 11.44
C GLY A 2 -10.22 1.92 10.88
N LEU A 3 -9.79 2.61 9.83
CA LEU A 3 -8.49 2.38 9.19
C LEU A 3 -7.31 2.70 10.14
N SER A 4 -7.51 3.60 11.11
CA SER A 4 -6.44 4.20 11.92
C SER A 4 -5.59 3.22 12.74
N PRO A 5 -6.15 2.20 13.43
CA PRO A 5 -5.33 1.20 14.14
C PRO A 5 -4.46 0.38 13.18
N THR A 6 -4.97 0.03 12.00
CA THR A 6 -4.23 -0.72 10.97
C THR A 6 -3.14 0.14 10.35
N VAL A 7 -3.42 1.42 10.10
CA VAL A 7 -2.42 2.38 9.61
C VAL A 7 -1.27 2.50 10.60
N LYS A 8 -1.58 2.74 11.89
CA LYS A 8 -0.57 2.84 12.94
C LYS A 8 0.28 1.56 13.03
N ALA A 9 -0.36 0.39 13.09
CA ALA A 9 0.34 -0.89 13.16
C ALA A 9 1.27 -1.11 11.95
N THR A 10 0.82 -0.71 10.75
CA THR A 10 1.62 -0.87 9.52
C THR A 10 2.81 0.09 9.47
N ARG A 11 2.63 1.34 9.92
CA ARG A 11 3.72 2.33 10.05
C ARG A 11 4.80 1.82 11.00
N ASP A 12 4.39 1.34 12.18
CA ASP A 12 5.31 0.89 13.25
C ASP A 12 5.97 -0.46 12.96
N ALA A 13 5.35 -1.30 12.13
CA ALA A 13 5.89 -2.62 11.79
C ALA A 13 7.19 -2.53 10.98
N GLN A 14 8.14 -3.40 11.30
CA GLN A 14 9.33 -3.61 10.47
C GLN A 14 8.94 -4.26 9.14
N GLU A 15 9.73 -4.01 8.10
CA GLU A 15 9.47 -4.56 6.75
C GLU A 15 9.41 -6.10 6.77
N GLU A 16 10.30 -6.75 7.53
CA GLU A 16 10.34 -8.21 7.64
C GLU A 16 9.08 -8.78 8.32
N LEU A 17 8.56 -8.11 9.35
CA LEU A 17 7.31 -8.54 9.99
C LEU A 17 6.12 -8.45 9.02
N LEU A 18 6.08 -7.40 8.19
CA LEU A 18 5.04 -7.28 7.16
C LEU A 18 5.17 -8.39 6.11
N LEU A 19 6.39 -8.76 5.73
CA LEU A 19 6.65 -9.86 4.82
C LEU A 19 6.21 -11.20 5.41
N GLU A 20 6.57 -11.53 6.65
CA GLU A 20 6.15 -12.75 7.33
C GLU A 20 4.62 -12.88 7.37
N GLN A 21 3.93 -11.79 7.74
CA GLN A 21 2.48 -11.76 7.77
C GLN A 21 1.87 -11.91 6.37
N ALA A 22 2.48 -11.31 5.34
CA ALA A 22 2.00 -11.45 3.97
C ALA A 22 2.21 -12.88 3.43
N LEU A 23 3.36 -13.51 3.71
CA LEU A 23 3.64 -14.91 3.38
C LEU A 23 2.61 -15.85 4.02
N PHE A 24 2.28 -15.61 5.29
CA PHE A 24 1.27 -16.39 6.01
C PHE A 24 -0.11 -16.33 5.32
N ARG A 25 -0.51 -15.16 4.80
CA ARG A 25 -1.79 -14.98 4.11
C ARG A 25 -1.78 -15.49 2.67
N LEU A 26 -0.64 -15.37 1.99
CA LEU A 26 -0.53 -15.69 0.56
C LEU A 26 -0.41 -17.19 0.31
N ARG A 27 0.27 -17.95 1.17
CA ARG A 27 0.44 -19.41 1.01
C ARG A 27 -0.87 -20.20 0.88
N PRO A 28 -1.92 -19.95 1.69
CA PRO A 28 -3.22 -20.58 1.49
C PRO A 28 -3.83 -20.29 0.11
N LEU A 29 -3.72 -19.05 -0.38
CA LEU A 29 -4.23 -18.70 -1.72
C LEU A 29 -3.53 -19.51 -2.82
N LEU A 30 -2.21 -19.71 -2.71
CA LEU A 30 -1.46 -20.56 -3.63
C LEU A 30 -1.93 -22.02 -3.57
N ALA A 31 -2.20 -22.52 -2.36
CA ALA A 31 -2.71 -23.89 -2.17
C ALA A 31 -4.13 -24.07 -2.77
N GLU A 32 -4.90 -22.98 -2.90
CA GLU A 32 -6.20 -22.94 -3.58
C GLU A 32 -6.09 -22.72 -5.10
N GLY A 33 -4.87 -22.61 -5.64
CA GLY A 33 -4.62 -22.48 -7.08
C GLY A 33 -4.49 -21.05 -7.59
N VAL A 34 -4.39 -20.05 -6.71
CA VAL A 34 -4.10 -18.66 -7.11
C VAL A 34 -2.67 -18.58 -7.65
N THR A 35 -2.55 -18.14 -8.89
CA THR A 35 -1.27 -17.98 -9.60
C THR A 35 -0.88 -16.52 -9.82
N CYS A 36 -1.83 -15.59 -9.67
CA CYS A 36 -1.64 -14.15 -9.78
C CYS A 36 -2.46 -13.42 -8.72
N VAL A 37 -1.87 -12.42 -8.06
CA VAL A 37 -2.52 -11.59 -7.05
C VAL A 37 -2.18 -10.12 -7.24
N GLU A 38 -3.17 -9.25 -7.06
CA GLU A 38 -2.94 -7.82 -6.90
C GLU A 38 -2.78 -7.49 -5.41
N ILE A 39 -1.71 -6.78 -5.04
CA ILE A 39 -1.46 -6.31 -3.68
C ILE A 39 -1.37 -4.79 -3.69
N LYS A 40 -2.26 -4.16 -2.93
CA LYS A 40 -2.37 -2.70 -2.81
C LYS A 40 -1.62 -2.21 -1.57
N SER A 41 -1.03 -1.02 -1.66
CA SER A 41 -0.51 -0.29 -0.49
C SER A 41 -1.66 0.40 0.28
N GLY A 42 -1.47 1.58 0.85
CA GLY A 42 -2.58 2.38 1.41
C GLY A 42 -2.86 2.21 2.90
N TYR A 43 -2.08 1.40 3.63
CA TYR A 43 -2.07 1.43 5.10
C TYR A 43 -0.86 2.19 5.65
N GLY A 44 -0.03 2.78 4.78
CA GLY A 44 1.09 3.60 5.18
C GLY A 44 0.72 5.08 5.30
N LEU A 45 0.04 5.62 4.30
CA LEU A 45 -0.34 7.04 4.19
C LEU A 45 0.83 8.02 4.39
N THR A 46 2.06 7.56 4.19
CA THR A 46 3.31 8.34 4.17
C THR A 46 4.22 7.74 3.12
N LEU A 47 5.08 8.56 2.49
CA LEU A 47 6.02 8.10 1.47
C LEU A 47 6.79 6.84 1.90
N ALA A 48 7.45 6.91 3.06
CA ALA A 48 8.27 5.80 3.56
C ALA A 48 7.47 4.51 3.78
N SER A 49 6.26 4.62 4.31
CA SER A 49 5.43 3.45 4.62
C SER A 49 4.77 2.85 3.37
N GLU A 50 4.34 3.70 2.43
CA GLU A 50 3.80 3.25 1.14
C GLU A 50 4.87 2.49 0.35
N LEU A 51 6.08 3.05 0.20
CA LEU A 51 7.18 2.36 -0.47
C LEU A 51 7.59 1.07 0.26
N LYS A 52 7.56 1.05 1.60
CA LYS A 52 7.80 -0.16 2.41
C LYS A 52 6.81 -1.27 2.06
N MET A 53 5.51 -0.97 2.00
CA MET A 53 4.48 -1.94 1.63
C MET A 53 4.69 -2.48 0.21
N LEU A 54 5.00 -1.60 -0.75
CA LEU A 54 5.24 -2.01 -2.13
C LEU A 54 6.49 -2.88 -2.27
N ARG A 55 7.58 -2.58 -1.54
CA ARG A 55 8.77 -3.45 -1.48
C ARG A 55 8.45 -4.83 -0.92
N VAL A 56 7.67 -4.91 0.15
CA VAL A 56 7.20 -6.19 0.70
C VAL A 56 6.44 -6.98 -0.37
N ALA A 57 5.52 -6.32 -1.09
CA ALA A 57 4.76 -6.97 -2.16
C ALA A 57 5.66 -7.48 -3.30
N ARG A 58 6.70 -6.73 -3.70
CA ARG A 58 7.70 -7.19 -4.69
C ARG A 58 8.49 -8.39 -4.19
N ARG A 59 8.97 -8.37 -2.93
CA ARG A 59 9.69 -9.50 -2.31
C ARG A 59 8.87 -10.80 -2.29
N LEU A 60 7.53 -10.72 -2.20
CA LEU A 60 6.69 -11.92 -2.26
C LEU A 60 6.81 -12.67 -3.61
N ALA A 61 6.89 -11.94 -4.73
CA ALA A 61 7.06 -12.52 -6.05
C ALA A 61 8.45 -13.16 -6.25
N GLU A 62 9.45 -12.73 -5.47
CA GLU A 62 10.80 -13.33 -5.48
C GLU A 62 10.85 -14.63 -4.67
N ILE A 63 10.00 -14.76 -3.65
CA ILE A 63 10.02 -15.88 -2.68
C ILE A 63 9.04 -16.99 -3.08
N LEU A 64 7.89 -16.64 -3.65
CA LEU A 64 6.81 -17.58 -3.96
C LEU A 64 6.58 -17.68 -5.47
N PRO A 65 6.15 -18.86 -5.98
CA PRO A 65 5.84 -19.03 -7.39
C PRO A 65 4.47 -18.43 -7.73
N VAL A 66 4.35 -17.11 -7.61
CA VAL A 66 3.11 -16.34 -7.85
C VAL A 66 3.44 -15.03 -8.55
N GLU A 67 2.64 -14.65 -9.53
CA GLU A 67 2.71 -13.32 -10.11
C GLU A 67 2.09 -12.30 -9.15
N VAL A 68 2.82 -11.22 -8.84
CA VAL A 68 2.30 -10.13 -8.00
C VAL A 68 2.25 -8.85 -8.81
N LYS A 69 1.04 -8.28 -8.94
CA LYS A 69 0.84 -6.90 -9.39
C LYS A 69 0.73 -5.97 -8.20
N THR A 70 1.48 -4.88 -8.21
CA THR A 70 1.50 -3.92 -7.10
C THR A 70 0.77 -2.64 -7.46
N THR A 71 -0.06 -2.14 -6.56
CA THR A 71 -0.86 -0.94 -6.78
C THR A 71 -0.63 0.07 -5.68
N CYS A 72 -0.23 1.29 -6.05
CA CYS A 72 -0.08 2.41 -5.12
C CYS A 72 -1.47 2.97 -4.77
N LEU A 73 -1.93 2.71 -3.55
CA LEU A 73 -3.20 3.20 -3.00
C LEU A 73 -2.95 4.25 -1.89
N ALA A 74 -2.00 5.17 -2.10
CA ALA A 74 -1.68 6.17 -1.07
C ALA A 74 -2.89 7.06 -0.71
N ALA A 75 -3.80 7.30 -1.67
CA ALA A 75 -5.08 7.98 -1.46
C ALA A 75 -6.17 7.03 -0.91
N HIS A 76 -5.84 6.17 0.07
CA HIS A 76 -6.81 5.27 0.72
C HIS A 76 -7.68 5.99 1.76
N ALA A 77 -7.08 6.93 2.48
CA ALA A 77 -7.74 7.76 3.48
C ALA A 77 -6.90 9.01 3.76
N LEU A 78 -7.51 10.02 4.36
CA LEU A 78 -6.79 11.20 4.84
C LEU A 78 -6.05 10.88 6.15
N PRO A 79 -4.71 10.90 6.19
CA PRO A 79 -3.98 10.72 7.44
C PRO A 79 -4.25 11.86 8.43
N PRO A 80 -4.24 11.59 9.77
CA PRO A 80 -4.58 12.59 10.79
C PRO A 80 -3.74 13.88 10.74
N GLU A 81 -2.47 13.78 10.36
CA GLU A 81 -1.56 14.92 10.20
C GLU A 81 -1.99 15.91 9.08
N TYR A 82 -2.88 15.49 8.17
CA TYR A 82 -3.47 16.31 7.11
C TYR A 82 -4.96 16.62 7.34
N ALA A 83 -5.48 16.46 8.56
CA ALA A 83 -6.86 16.82 8.88
C ALA A 83 -7.17 18.29 8.48
N GLY A 84 -8.24 18.48 7.70
CA GLY A 84 -8.61 19.79 7.15
C GLY A 84 -7.73 20.30 6.00
N ARG A 85 -6.79 19.47 5.52
CA ARG A 85 -5.82 19.79 4.46
C ARG A 85 -5.71 18.62 3.47
N SER A 86 -6.86 18.16 2.98
CA SER A 86 -6.93 17.05 2.02
C SER A 86 -6.15 17.32 0.74
N ASP A 87 -6.21 18.55 0.25
CA ASP A 87 -5.56 18.96 -1.00
C ASP A 87 -4.03 18.91 -0.85
N ASP A 88 -3.49 19.39 0.28
CA ASP A 88 -2.06 19.26 0.60
C ASP A 88 -1.61 17.78 0.61
N TYR A 89 -2.47 16.86 1.06
CA TYR A 89 -2.15 15.43 1.05
C TYR A 89 -2.18 14.85 -0.36
N ILE A 90 -3.16 15.25 -1.17
CA ILE A 90 -3.22 14.84 -2.58
C ILE A 90 -2.00 15.38 -3.35
N ASP A 91 -1.57 16.61 -3.08
CA ASP A 91 -0.35 17.16 -3.65
C ASP A 91 0.89 16.32 -3.27
N LEU A 92 0.99 15.86 -2.01
CA LEU A 92 2.05 14.93 -1.62
C LEU A 92 1.97 13.60 -2.40
N VAL A 93 0.77 13.04 -2.55
CA VAL A 93 0.56 11.78 -3.27
C VAL A 93 0.98 11.92 -4.74
N CYS A 94 0.48 12.95 -5.42
CA CYS A 94 0.71 13.19 -6.85
C CYS A 94 2.14 13.62 -7.15
N ASN A 95 2.72 14.51 -6.35
CA ASN A 95 4.01 15.13 -6.66
C ASN A 95 5.20 14.40 -6.03
N THR A 96 4.97 13.50 -5.07
CA THR A 96 6.06 12.78 -4.38
C THR A 96 5.85 11.27 -4.36
N ILE A 97 4.74 10.77 -3.81
CA ILE A 97 4.59 9.31 -3.57
C ILE A 97 4.54 8.52 -4.87
N ILE A 98 3.67 8.92 -5.81
CA ILE A 98 3.53 8.24 -7.10
C ILE A 98 4.84 8.30 -7.92
N PRO A 99 5.49 9.47 -8.09
CA PRO A 99 6.78 9.57 -8.77
C PRO A 99 7.88 8.68 -8.17
N GLU A 100 8.03 8.66 -6.84
CA GLU A 100 9.05 7.84 -6.17
C GLU A 100 8.74 6.33 -6.30
N ALA A 101 7.47 5.94 -6.19
CA ALA A 101 7.07 4.54 -6.41
C ALA A 101 7.35 4.09 -7.84
N ALA A 102 7.10 4.95 -8.82
CA ALA A 102 7.40 4.69 -10.23
C ALA A 102 8.91 4.62 -10.49
N ALA A 103 9.68 5.59 -9.99
CA ALA A 103 11.13 5.64 -10.14
C ALA A 103 11.83 4.41 -9.54
N ALA A 104 11.30 3.88 -8.44
CA ALA A 104 11.78 2.66 -7.81
C ALA A 104 11.25 1.36 -8.44
N GLY A 105 10.39 1.42 -9.47
CA GLY A 105 9.78 0.24 -10.11
C GLY A 105 8.80 -0.52 -9.19
N LEU A 106 8.26 0.14 -8.18
CA LEU A 106 7.50 -0.49 -7.09
C LEU A 106 5.99 -0.58 -7.33
N ALA A 107 5.42 0.19 -8.27
CA ALA A 107 4.00 0.18 -8.57
C ALA A 107 3.73 -0.07 -10.06
N ASP A 108 2.82 -1.01 -10.35
CA ASP A 108 2.29 -1.30 -11.69
C ASP A 108 1.04 -0.45 -12.01
N ALA A 109 0.33 0.00 -10.97
CA ALA A 109 -0.87 0.83 -11.09
C ALA A 109 -1.00 1.82 -9.90
N VAL A 110 -1.95 2.75 -10.03
CA VAL A 110 -2.37 3.68 -8.98
C VAL A 110 -3.87 3.52 -8.74
N ASP A 111 -4.29 3.58 -7.48
CA ASP A 111 -5.68 3.46 -7.04
C ASP A 111 -6.00 4.56 -6.01
N ALA A 112 -7.27 4.90 -5.86
CA ALA A 112 -7.75 5.95 -4.97
C ALA A 112 -9.12 5.60 -4.40
N PHE A 113 -9.31 5.89 -3.11
CA PHE A 113 -10.59 5.69 -2.45
C PHE A 113 -11.42 6.99 -2.50
N CYS A 114 -12.24 7.14 -3.54
CA CYS A 114 -13.12 8.29 -3.72
C CYS A 114 -14.43 8.12 -2.93
N GLU A 115 -14.47 8.65 -1.72
CA GLU A 115 -15.66 8.69 -0.88
C GLU A 115 -15.78 10.07 -0.24
N HIS A 116 -17.01 10.57 -0.04
CA HIS A 116 -17.26 11.95 0.41
C HIS A 116 -16.59 12.32 1.75
N LEU A 117 -16.20 11.32 2.54
CA LEU A 117 -15.53 11.48 3.84
C LEU A 117 -14.00 11.53 3.73
N ALA A 118 -13.42 11.15 2.59
CA ALA A 118 -11.98 11.05 2.39
C ALA A 118 -11.49 12.00 1.29
N PHE A 119 -12.04 11.90 0.08
CA PHE A 119 -11.64 12.69 -1.09
C PHE A 119 -12.84 12.97 -1.98
N LEU A 120 -13.01 14.23 -2.41
CA LEU A 120 -14.05 14.60 -3.36
C LEU A 120 -13.65 14.13 -4.78
N PRO A 121 -14.61 13.71 -5.63
CA PRO A 121 -14.35 13.31 -7.01
C PRO A 121 -13.77 14.43 -7.89
#